data_AF-A0A0Q8NF85-F1
#
_entry.id   AF-A0A0Q8NF85-F1
#
_cell.length_a   1.000
_cell.length_b   1.000
_cell.length_c   1.000
_cell.angle_alpha   90.00
_cell.angle_beta   90.00
_cell.angle_gamma   90.00
#
_symmetry.space_group_name_H-M   'P 1'
#
loop_
_entity.id
_entity.type
_entity.pdbx_description
1 polymer ?
#
loop_
_entity_poly.entity_id
_entity_poly.type
_entity_poly.pdbx_seq_one_letter_code
_entity_poly.pdbx_strand_id
1 'polypeptide(L)'
;MVLVVVGGISVAFILFLLVLSQFSGWVAASGVGGLVVFAGMSAGGFLGFLFSVPRIMTKDNQVAVVAAPADADPLARLAGKGERLLSSNTNLERVSEWLTTMLVGVGLTQIGSLDDRFVDFSAFLKDNMPGSQATTLPAVSPFLLVSGLVAGFIFFYLYTRIYLSPLFQYAEKVLRDPGEALLQVGVPKVREAAARLADIAGGPSLAYTSTASEISIDDSLEVIFSLLYREGGYAEAIDIGNTLAETPAANLARYWYLMAAAYGQKHHELLIAGATTRELRQARNAVLSAARRAVQLNHNYKFRLLELTDPENDDNDLQDFASDKEFQQIVK
;
A
#
# COMPACT_ATOMS: atom_id res chain seq x y z
N MET A 1 -17.84 -10.57 -8.18
CA MET A 1 -18.89 -10.82 -9.20
C MET A 1 -18.31 -10.92 -10.60
N VAL A 2 -17.57 -9.91 -11.11
CA VAL A 2 -17.01 -9.90 -12.47
C VAL A 2 -16.09 -11.11 -12.76
N LEU A 3 -15.17 -11.45 -11.85
CA LEU A 3 -14.28 -12.62 -12.01
C LEU A 3 -15.04 -13.95 -12.15
N VAL A 4 -16.12 -14.13 -11.37
CA VAL A 4 -16.96 -15.34 -11.43
C VAL A 4 -17.72 -15.40 -12.76
N VAL A 5 -18.21 -14.25 -13.24
CA VAL A 5 -18.89 -14.14 -14.54
C VAL A 5 -17.92 -14.46 -15.68
N VAL A 6 -16.71 -13.88 -15.67
CA VAL A 6 -15.69 -14.14 -16.69
C VAL A 6 -15.26 -15.61 -16.67
N GLY A 7 -15.01 -16.19 -15.50
CA GLY A 7 -14.69 -17.61 -15.37
C GLY A 7 -15.82 -18.52 -15.88
N GLY A 8 -17.06 -18.20 -15.55
CA GLY A 8 -18.24 -18.91 -16.03
C GLY A 8 -18.41 -18.86 -17.55
N ILE A 9 -18.19 -17.68 -18.16
CA ILE A 9 -18.23 -17.51 -19.62
C ILE A 9 -17.13 -18.35 -20.29
N SER A 10 -15.90 -18.35 -19.76
CA SER A 10 -14.80 -19.15 -20.29
C SER A 10 -15.10 -20.65 -20.25
N VAL A 11 -15.64 -21.16 -19.13
CA VAL A 11 -16.02 -22.58 -19.01
C VAL A 11 -17.15 -22.92 -19.99
N ALA A 12 -18.18 -22.08 -20.08
CA ALA A 12 -19.28 -22.28 -21.03
C ALA A 12 -18.78 -22.31 -22.49
N PHE A 13 -17.81 -21.45 -22.84
CA PHE A 13 -17.21 -21.41 -24.17
C PHE A 13 -16.41 -22.68 -24.48
N ILE A 14 -15.64 -23.20 -23.53
CA ILE A 14 -14.92 -24.48 -23.70
C ILE A 14 -15.90 -25.63 -23.90
N LEU A 15 -16.96 -25.70 -23.08
CA LEU A 15 -17.99 -26.73 -23.19
C LEU A 15 -18.71 -26.65 -24.55
N PHE A 16 -18.98 -25.44 -25.04
CA PHE A 16 -19.55 -25.23 -26.37
C PHE A 16 -18.64 -25.78 -27.48
N LEU A 17 -17.33 -25.46 -27.45
CA LEU A 17 -16.37 -25.98 -28.42
C LEU A 17 -16.23 -27.51 -28.35
N LEU A 18 -16.31 -28.08 -27.14
CA LEU A 18 -16.32 -29.53 -26.93
C LEU A 18 -17.56 -30.18 -27.50
N VAL A 19 -18.74 -29.55 -27.38
CA VAL A 19 -19.96 -30.04 -28.03
C VAL A 19 -19.81 -30.00 -29.55
N LEU A 20 -19.27 -28.90 -30.11
CA LEU A 20 -19.02 -28.79 -31.55
C LEU A 20 -18.05 -29.87 -32.08
N SER A 21 -17.05 -30.27 -31.27
CA SER A 21 -16.08 -31.28 -31.68
C SER A 21 -16.67 -32.69 -31.80
N GLN A 22 -17.85 -32.95 -31.22
CA GLN A 22 -18.54 -34.25 -31.31
C GLN A 22 -19.33 -34.43 -32.63
N PHE A 23 -19.49 -33.38 -33.43
CA PHE A 23 -20.17 -33.46 -34.73
C PHE A 23 -19.23 -34.00 -35.81
N SER A 24 -19.68 -34.02 -37.07
CA SER A 24 -18.88 -34.43 -38.23
C SER A 24 -18.56 -33.25 -39.16
N GLY A 25 -17.54 -33.41 -40.01
CA GLY A 25 -17.21 -32.43 -41.05
C GLY A 25 -16.67 -31.10 -40.50
N TRP A 26 -17.07 -29.99 -41.12
CA TRP A 26 -16.56 -28.65 -40.79
C TRP A 26 -16.92 -28.18 -39.38
N VAL A 27 -18.06 -28.61 -38.83
CA VAL A 27 -18.48 -28.28 -37.45
C VAL A 27 -17.53 -28.86 -36.43
N ALA A 28 -17.18 -30.14 -36.61
CA ALA A 28 -16.18 -30.83 -35.80
C ALA A 28 -14.82 -30.11 -35.87
N ALA A 29 -14.43 -29.72 -37.09
CA ALA A 29 -13.18 -29.03 -37.34
C ALA A 29 -13.11 -27.67 -36.64
N SER A 30 -14.20 -26.90 -36.62
CA SER A 30 -14.28 -25.64 -35.88
C SER A 30 -14.22 -25.85 -34.36
N GLY A 31 -14.89 -26.90 -33.83
CA GLY A 31 -14.81 -27.24 -32.41
C GLY A 31 -13.39 -27.60 -31.97
N VAL A 32 -12.75 -28.54 -32.67
CA VAL A 32 -11.37 -28.96 -32.39
C VAL A 32 -10.39 -27.80 -32.59
N GLY A 33 -10.46 -27.08 -33.72
CA GLY A 33 -9.58 -25.93 -33.98
C GLY A 33 -9.72 -24.83 -32.93
N GLY A 34 -10.95 -24.55 -32.49
CA GLY A 34 -11.22 -23.61 -31.40
C GLY A 34 -10.60 -24.05 -30.06
N LEU A 35 -10.70 -25.34 -29.72
CA LEU A 35 -10.07 -25.89 -28.51
C LEU A 35 -8.55 -25.76 -28.57
N VAL A 36 -7.94 -26.03 -29.73
CA VAL A 36 -6.48 -25.87 -29.94
C VAL A 36 -6.05 -24.43 -29.75
N VAL A 37 -6.75 -23.47 -30.37
CA VAL A 37 -6.46 -22.04 -30.19
C VAL A 37 -6.62 -21.62 -28.73
N PHE A 38 -7.71 -22.04 -28.07
CA PHE A 38 -7.98 -21.65 -26.68
C PHE A 38 -6.98 -22.26 -25.70
N ALA A 39 -6.53 -23.50 -25.94
CA ALA A 39 -5.46 -24.14 -25.17
C ALA A 39 -4.14 -23.35 -25.31
N GLY A 40 -3.79 -22.98 -26.55
CA GLY A 40 -2.66 -22.09 -26.83
C GLY A 40 -2.79 -20.77 -26.08
N MET A 41 -3.92 -20.07 -26.24
CA MET A 41 -4.19 -18.80 -25.55
C MET A 41 -4.11 -18.89 -24.04
N SER A 42 -4.55 -19.99 -23.44
CA SER A 42 -4.49 -20.18 -21.99
C SER A 42 -3.05 -20.36 -21.51
N ALA A 43 -2.25 -21.19 -22.19
CA ALA A 43 -0.84 -21.39 -21.89
C ALA A 43 -0.04 -20.09 -22.11
N GLY A 44 -0.26 -19.43 -23.25
CA GLY A 44 0.33 -18.15 -23.58
C GLY A 44 -0.05 -17.07 -22.60
N GLY A 45 -1.32 -16.98 -22.22
CA GLY A 45 -1.83 -16.01 -21.25
C GLY A 45 -1.21 -16.16 -19.87
N PHE A 46 -1.02 -17.40 -19.42
CA PHE A 46 -0.29 -17.69 -18.19
C PHE A 46 1.16 -17.18 -18.25
N LEU A 47 1.88 -17.45 -19.35
CA LEU A 47 3.23 -16.92 -19.55
C LEU A 47 3.24 -15.39 -19.64
N GLY A 48 2.33 -14.80 -20.41
CA GLY A 48 2.21 -13.34 -20.56
C GLY A 48 2.00 -12.65 -19.22
N PHE A 49 1.13 -13.22 -18.37
CA PHE A 49 0.95 -12.78 -17.00
C PHE A 49 2.26 -12.86 -16.20
N LEU A 50 2.93 -14.01 -16.15
CA LEU A 50 4.18 -14.19 -15.40
C LEU A 50 5.26 -13.16 -15.79
N PHE A 51 5.45 -12.94 -17.09
CA PHE A 51 6.44 -12.00 -17.62
C PHE A 51 6.06 -10.53 -17.40
N SER A 52 4.79 -10.24 -17.12
CA SER A 52 4.29 -8.88 -16.92
C SER A 52 4.20 -8.43 -15.47
N VAL A 53 4.39 -9.35 -14.51
CA VAL A 53 4.35 -9.02 -13.08
C VAL A 53 5.37 -7.90 -12.80
N PRO A 54 4.92 -6.75 -12.24
CA PRO A 54 5.81 -5.63 -11.95
C PRO A 54 6.89 -6.07 -10.96
N ARG A 55 8.15 -5.81 -11.31
CA ARG A 55 9.30 -5.97 -10.42
C ARG A 55 9.47 -4.68 -9.64
N ILE A 56 9.11 -4.68 -8.36
CA ILE A 56 9.34 -3.52 -7.50
C ILE A 56 10.71 -3.76 -6.87
N MET A 57 11.72 -3.05 -7.37
CA MET A 57 13.05 -3.07 -6.76
C MET A 57 12.92 -2.58 -5.32
N THR A 58 12.79 -3.54 -4.40
CA THR A 58 12.85 -3.29 -2.96
C THR A 58 14.32 -3.02 -2.67
N LYS A 59 14.71 -1.75 -2.77
CA LYS A 59 16.01 -1.29 -2.28
C LYS A 59 15.94 -1.35 -0.75
N ASP A 60 16.70 -2.27 -0.18
CA ASP A 60 17.13 -2.34 1.21
C ASP A 60 16.09 -1.97 2.28
N ASN A 61 15.29 -2.95 2.73
CA ASN A 61 14.63 -2.86 4.05
C ASN A 61 14.98 -4.05 4.96
N GLN A 62 16.18 -4.59 4.81
CA GLN A 62 16.72 -5.66 5.67
C GLN A 62 17.64 -5.12 6.77
N VAL A 63 17.27 -4.05 7.48
CA VAL A 63 17.92 -3.73 8.77
C VAL A 63 16.92 -3.08 9.71
N ALA A 64 16.02 -3.86 10.32
CA ALA A 64 15.50 -3.63 11.69
C ALA A 64 14.39 -4.64 12.02
N VAL A 65 14.75 -5.93 12.16
CA VAL A 65 13.94 -6.85 12.97
C VAL A 65 14.73 -7.12 14.24
N VAL A 66 14.50 -6.29 15.25
CA VAL A 66 14.85 -6.62 16.63
C VAL A 66 13.57 -6.53 17.44
N ALA A 67 13.28 -7.62 18.15
CA ALA A 67 12.00 -7.94 18.76
C ALA A 67 11.42 -6.81 19.64
N ALA A 68 10.15 -6.48 19.42
CA ALA A 68 9.39 -5.60 20.30
C ALA A 68 9.14 -6.30 21.66
N PRO A 69 9.29 -5.61 22.81
CA PRO A 69 8.94 -6.14 24.12
C PRO A 69 7.44 -6.43 24.24
N ALA A 70 7.08 -7.35 25.15
CA ALA A 70 5.70 -7.80 25.38
C ALA A 70 4.76 -6.72 25.98
N ASP A 71 5.26 -5.52 26.27
CA ASP A 71 4.53 -4.44 26.94
C ASP A 71 4.22 -3.21 26.05
N ALA A 72 4.40 -3.31 24.72
CA ALA A 72 4.04 -2.21 23.81
C ALA A 72 2.51 -1.99 23.69
N ASP A 73 2.11 -0.72 23.70
CA ASP A 73 0.75 -0.17 23.50
C ASP A 73 0.00 -0.89 22.34
N PRO A 74 -1.27 -1.31 22.54
CA PRO A 74 -2.13 -1.86 21.49
C PRO A 74 -2.09 -1.12 20.14
N LEU A 75 -1.93 0.21 20.14
CA LEU A 75 -1.84 1.03 18.93
C LEU A 75 -0.53 0.81 18.15
N ALA A 76 0.60 0.64 18.84
CA ALA A 76 1.89 0.35 18.21
C ALA A 76 1.92 -1.05 17.54
N ARG A 77 1.17 -2.02 18.10
CA ARG A 77 1.00 -3.36 17.52
C ARG A 77 0.12 -3.40 16.27
N LEU A 78 -0.80 -2.45 16.14
CA LEU A 78 -1.66 -2.29 14.96
C LEU A 78 -0.89 -1.60 13.81
N ALA A 79 -0.03 -0.63 14.12
CA ALA A 79 0.83 0.06 13.15
C ALA A 79 1.83 -0.91 12.47
N GLY A 80 2.58 -1.71 13.24
CA GLY A 80 3.53 -2.69 12.70
C GLY A 80 2.86 -3.87 11.96
N LYS A 81 1.55 -4.09 12.13
CA LYS A 81 0.78 -5.06 11.35
C LYS A 81 0.47 -4.55 9.94
N GLY A 82 0.30 -3.24 9.75
CA GLY A 82 0.08 -2.63 8.44
C GLY A 82 1.31 -2.73 7.54
N GLU A 83 2.49 -2.42 8.10
CA GLU A 83 3.80 -2.52 7.45
C GLU A 83 4.10 -3.93 6.91
N ARG A 84 3.72 -4.96 7.69
CA ARG A 84 3.90 -6.38 7.34
C ARG A 84 2.91 -6.89 6.28
N LEU A 85 1.75 -6.26 6.14
CA LEU A 85 0.73 -6.62 5.15
C LEU A 85 0.94 -5.90 3.81
N LEU A 86 1.71 -4.79 3.81
CA LEU A 86 1.98 -3.95 2.64
C LEU A 86 3.41 -4.08 2.10
N SER A 87 4.31 -4.79 2.78
CA SER A 87 5.50 -5.36 2.13
C SER A 87 4.99 -6.21 0.96
N SER A 88 5.11 -5.65 -0.25
CA SER A 88 4.65 -6.28 -1.48
C SER A 88 5.14 -7.73 -1.52
N ASN A 89 4.35 -8.62 -2.13
CA ASN A 89 4.60 -10.05 -2.14
C ASN A 89 5.89 -10.40 -2.94
N THR A 90 7.07 -10.10 -2.39
CA THR A 90 8.39 -10.37 -2.97
C THR A 90 8.60 -11.86 -3.23
N ASN A 91 7.82 -12.72 -2.56
CA ASN A 91 7.76 -14.15 -2.85
C ASN A 91 7.26 -14.44 -4.27
N LEU A 92 6.22 -13.75 -4.74
CA LEU A 92 5.71 -13.95 -6.10
C LEU A 92 6.67 -13.39 -7.16
N GLU A 93 7.32 -12.26 -6.85
CA GLU A 93 8.36 -11.70 -7.71
C GLU A 93 9.55 -12.67 -7.86
N ARG A 94 10.09 -13.16 -6.73
CA ARG A 94 11.19 -14.13 -6.72
C ARG A 94 10.84 -15.44 -7.41
N VAL A 95 9.63 -15.97 -7.15
CA VAL A 95 9.15 -17.18 -7.80
C VAL A 95 8.98 -16.96 -9.30
N SER A 96 8.45 -15.81 -9.73
CA SER A 96 8.32 -15.48 -11.16
C SER A 96 9.68 -15.32 -11.84
N GLU A 97 10.65 -14.69 -11.18
CA GLU A 97 12.02 -14.54 -11.70
C GLU A 97 12.72 -15.89 -11.89
N TRP A 98 12.66 -16.75 -10.86
CA TRP A 98 13.22 -18.09 -10.93
C TRP A 98 12.51 -18.95 -11.98
N LEU A 99 11.17 -18.93 -11.99
CA LEU A 99 10.36 -19.68 -12.95
C LEU A 99 10.62 -19.22 -14.38
N THR A 100 10.68 -17.91 -14.63
CA THR A 100 10.96 -17.35 -15.96
C THR A 100 12.35 -17.75 -16.44
N THR A 101 13.35 -17.70 -15.56
CA THR A 101 14.73 -18.07 -15.90
C THR A 101 14.84 -19.56 -16.21
N MET A 102 14.21 -20.41 -15.39
CA MET A 102 14.15 -21.86 -15.63
C MET A 102 13.40 -22.18 -16.92
N LEU A 103 12.28 -21.50 -17.20
CA LEU A 103 11.46 -21.74 -18.38
C LEU A 103 12.17 -21.32 -19.67
N VAL A 104 12.88 -20.19 -19.67
CA VAL A 104 13.74 -19.79 -20.78
C VAL A 104 14.90 -20.78 -20.95
N GLY A 105 15.58 -21.15 -19.85
CA GLY A 105 16.71 -22.09 -19.88
C GLY A 105 16.33 -23.47 -20.42
N VAL A 106 15.23 -24.05 -19.93
CA VAL A 106 14.71 -25.35 -20.39
C VAL A 106 14.10 -25.24 -21.79
N GLY A 107 13.46 -24.12 -22.13
CA GLY A 107 12.91 -23.89 -23.46
C GLY A 107 13.98 -23.87 -24.54
N LEU A 108 15.13 -23.23 -24.28
CA LEU A 108 16.25 -23.18 -25.23
C LEU A 108 16.86 -24.57 -25.51
N THR A 109 16.89 -25.46 -24.52
CA THR A 109 17.46 -26.81 -24.72
C THR A 109 16.49 -27.76 -25.41
N GLN A 110 15.18 -27.53 -25.29
CA GLN A 110 14.14 -28.36 -25.91
C GLN A 110 13.69 -27.87 -27.29
N ILE A 111 14.18 -26.73 -27.77
CA ILE A 111 13.73 -26.18 -29.07
C ILE A 111 13.95 -27.16 -30.25
N GLY A 112 15.00 -27.98 -30.18
CA GLY A 112 15.31 -28.97 -31.22
C GLY A 112 14.36 -30.17 -31.27
N SER A 113 13.61 -30.46 -30.19
CA SER A 113 12.61 -31.56 -30.19
C SER A 113 11.21 -31.08 -30.59
N LEU A 114 11.05 -29.78 -30.87
CA LEU A 114 9.74 -29.19 -31.16
C LEU A 114 9.15 -29.71 -32.47
N ASP A 115 9.98 -29.96 -33.47
CA ASP A 115 9.56 -30.47 -34.78
C ASP A 115 8.89 -31.85 -34.64
N ASP A 116 9.52 -32.78 -33.92
CA ASP A 116 8.97 -34.11 -33.65
C ASP A 116 7.64 -34.00 -32.89
N ARG A 117 7.54 -33.08 -31.91
CA ARG A 117 6.29 -32.86 -31.16
C ARG A 117 5.15 -32.29 -32.01
N PHE A 118 5.45 -31.44 -32.98
CA PHE A 118 4.44 -30.93 -33.91
C PHE A 118 3.96 -32.01 -34.87
N VAL A 119 4.86 -32.88 -35.32
CA VAL A 119 4.49 -34.05 -36.14
C VAL A 119 3.62 -35.00 -35.33
N ASP A 120 4.03 -35.35 -34.11
CA ASP A 120 3.28 -36.22 -33.19
C ASP A 120 1.88 -35.65 -32.91
N PHE A 121 1.77 -34.34 -32.63
CA PHE A 121 0.49 -33.68 -32.38
C PHE A 121 -0.41 -33.69 -33.61
N SER A 122 0.16 -33.45 -34.79
CA SER A 122 -0.58 -33.53 -36.06
C SER A 122 -1.06 -34.95 -36.34
N ALA A 123 -0.24 -35.97 -36.06
CA ALA A 123 -0.60 -37.37 -36.19
C ALA A 123 -1.72 -37.75 -35.18
N PHE A 124 -1.59 -37.33 -33.92
CA PHE A 124 -2.62 -37.53 -32.90
C PHE A 124 -3.99 -36.99 -33.35
N LEU A 125 -4.04 -35.76 -33.86
CA LEU A 125 -5.30 -35.18 -34.34
C LEU A 125 -5.83 -35.91 -35.57
N LYS A 126 -4.96 -36.36 -36.47
CA LYS A 126 -5.35 -37.15 -37.64
C LYS A 126 -6.00 -38.48 -37.25
N ASP A 127 -5.42 -39.17 -36.26
CA ASP A 127 -5.89 -40.48 -35.81
C ASP A 127 -7.18 -40.40 -34.97
N ASN A 128 -7.36 -39.29 -34.24
CA ASN A 128 -8.51 -39.09 -33.35
C ASN A 128 -9.64 -38.26 -33.99
N MET A 129 -9.51 -37.89 -35.26
CA MET A 129 -10.54 -37.19 -36.03
C MET A 129 -10.97 -37.93 -37.31
N PRO A 130 -11.26 -39.25 -37.26
CA PRO A 130 -11.66 -40.00 -38.45
C PRO A 130 -13.04 -39.53 -38.94
N GLY A 131 -13.12 -39.10 -40.21
CA GLY A 131 -14.37 -38.67 -40.84
C GLY A 131 -14.52 -37.15 -41.04
N SER A 132 -13.52 -36.34 -40.67
CA SER A 132 -13.49 -34.95 -41.11
C SER A 132 -13.05 -34.86 -42.58
N GLN A 133 -13.87 -34.24 -43.43
CA GLN A 133 -13.44 -33.83 -44.78
C GLN A 133 -12.43 -32.65 -44.71
N ALA A 134 -12.16 -32.11 -43.52
CA ALA A 134 -11.18 -31.08 -43.26
C ALA A 134 -9.78 -31.71 -43.14
N THR A 135 -9.27 -32.24 -44.25
CA THR A 135 -7.96 -32.89 -44.36
C THR A 135 -6.79 -31.99 -43.96
N THR A 136 -7.01 -30.67 -43.88
CA THR A 136 -6.00 -29.66 -43.56
C THR A 136 -5.89 -29.34 -42.08
N LEU A 137 -6.90 -29.63 -41.25
CA LEU A 137 -6.89 -29.21 -39.85
C LEU A 137 -5.73 -29.81 -39.05
N PRO A 138 -5.43 -31.14 -39.12
CA PRO A 138 -4.30 -31.71 -38.39
C PRO A 138 -2.96 -31.06 -38.79
N ALA A 139 -2.78 -30.74 -40.07
CA ALA A 139 -1.56 -30.09 -40.56
C ALA A 139 -1.43 -28.62 -40.11
N VAL A 140 -2.54 -27.91 -39.94
CA VAL A 140 -2.55 -26.48 -39.55
C VAL A 140 -2.62 -26.30 -38.03
N SER A 141 -3.00 -27.33 -37.27
CA SER A 141 -3.21 -27.26 -35.82
C SER A 141 -1.99 -26.83 -35.00
N PRO A 142 -0.74 -27.23 -35.31
CA PRO A 142 0.44 -26.68 -34.63
C PRO A 142 0.53 -25.15 -34.76
N PHE A 143 0.21 -24.60 -35.95
CA PHE A 143 0.22 -23.15 -36.17
C PHE A 143 -0.91 -22.45 -35.41
N LEU A 144 -2.09 -23.06 -35.32
CA LEU A 144 -3.19 -22.55 -34.50
C LEU A 144 -2.83 -22.52 -33.01
N LEU A 145 -2.15 -23.56 -32.52
CA LEU A 145 -1.68 -23.63 -31.14
C LEU A 145 -0.68 -22.51 -30.84
N VAL A 146 0.32 -22.32 -31.71
CA VAL A 146 1.33 -21.25 -31.58
C VAL A 146 0.69 -19.87 -31.70
N SER A 147 -0.22 -19.68 -32.66
CA SER A 147 -0.95 -18.42 -32.82
C SER A 147 -1.78 -18.08 -31.58
N GLY A 148 -2.48 -19.06 -31.03
CA GLY A 148 -3.19 -18.92 -29.76
C GLY A 148 -2.25 -18.55 -28.63
N LEU A 149 -1.11 -19.25 -28.49
CA LEU A 149 -0.09 -18.97 -27.48
C LEU A 149 0.42 -17.53 -27.57
N VAL A 150 0.79 -17.07 -28.77
CA VAL A 150 1.28 -15.70 -28.96
C VAL A 150 0.19 -14.67 -28.65
N ALA A 151 -1.05 -14.90 -29.10
CA ALA A 151 -2.18 -14.01 -28.85
C ALA A 151 -2.50 -13.91 -27.35
N GLY A 152 -2.55 -15.04 -26.65
CA GLY A 152 -2.75 -15.09 -25.20
C GLY A 152 -1.63 -14.39 -24.45
N PHE A 153 -0.37 -14.65 -24.83
CA PHE A 153 0.79 -14.00 -24.24
C PHE A 153 0.72 -12.49 -24.37
N ILE A 154 0.54 -11.96 -25.58
CA ILE A 154 0.49 -10.51 -25.82
C ILE A 154 -0.69 -9.88 -25.08
N PHE A 155 -1.87 -10.50 -25.14
CA PHE A 155 -3.06 -9.98 -24.47
C PHE A 155 -2.87 -9.86 -22.96
N PHE A 156 -2.49 -10.95 -22.28
CA PHE A 156 -2.34 -10.92 -20.81
C PHE A 156 -1.11 -10.14 -20.37
N TYR A 157 -0.05 -10.11 -21.18
CA TYR A 157 1.12 -9.28 -20.91
C TYR A 157 0.75 -7.78 -20.92
N LEU A 158 0.10 -7.33 -21.99
CA LEU A 158 -0.32 -5.93 -22.11
C LEU A 158 -1.43 -5.58 -21.12
N TYR A 159 -2.41 -6.47 -20.94
CA TYR A 159 -3.51 -6.24 -20.00
C TYR A 159 -2.99 -6.03 -18.57
N THR A 160 -2.11 -6.92 -18.11
CA THR A 160 -1.51 -6.81 -16.78
C THR A 160 -0.67 -5.53 -16.68
N ARG A 161 0.13 -5.22 -17.71
CA ARG A 161 1.00 -4.04 -17.70
C ARG A 161 0.26 -2.70 -17.75
N ILE A 162 -0.86 -2.63 -18.49
CA ILE A 162 -1.63 -1.40 -18.70
C ILE A 162 -2.66 -1.18 -17.59
N TYR A 163 -3.29 -2.24 -17.08
CA TYR A 163 -4.38 -2.11 -16.11
C TYR A 163 -3.95 -2.46 -14.69
N LEU A 164 -3.19 -3.54 -14.50
CA LEU A 164 -2.87 -4.03 -13.16
C LEU A 164 -1.74 -3.21 -12.51
N SER A 165 -0.71 -2.83 -13.26
CA SER A 165 0.40 -2.03 -12.73
C SER A 165 -0.02 -0.65 -12.21
N PRO A 166 -0.82 0.16 -12.95
CA PRO A 166 -1.29 1.44 -12.42
C PRO A 166 -2.27 1.28 -11.27
N LEU A 167 -3.08 0.20 -11.26
CA LEU A 167 -4.01 -0.08 -10.16
C LEU A 167 -3.26 -0.41 -8.87
N PHE A 168 -2.17 -1.18 -8.93
CA PHE A 168 -1.31 -1.42 -7.78
C PHE A 168 -0.63 -0.15 -7.29
N GLN A 169 -0.09 0.67 -8.18
CA GLN A 169 0.49 1.97 -7.81
C GLN A 169 -0.53 2.93 -7.21
N TYR A 170 -1.77 2.91 -7.70
CA TYR A 170 -2.86 3.69 -7.14
C TYR A 170 -3.25 3.18 -5.74
N ALA A 171 -3.40 1.87 -5.57
CA ALA A 171 -3.67 1.28 -4.27
C ALA A 171 -2.55 1.60 -3.27
N GLU A 172 -1.29 1.47 -3.68
CA GLU A 172 -0.13 1.85 -2.87
C GLU A 172 -0.15 3.34 -2.51
N LYS A 173 -0.45 4.23 -3.47
CA LYS A 173 -0.57 5.67 -3.21
C LYS A 173 -1.73 6.02 -2.25
N VAL A 174 -2.85 5.31 -2.36
CA VAL A 174 -4.02 5.48 -1.47
C VAL A 174 -3.74 4.94 -0.08
N LEU A 175 -2.93 3.89 0.03
CA LEU A 175 -2.57 3.24 1.28
C LEU A 175 -1.33 3.84 1.95
N ARG A 176 -0.55 4.64 1.23
CA ARG A 176 0.62 5.34 1.78
C ARG A 176 0.16 6.36 2.80
N ASP A 177 0.49 6.11 4.07
CA ASP A 177 0.23 7.04 5.17
C ASP A 177 1.02 8.34 4.91
N PRO A 178 0.38 9.53 4.90
CA PRO A 178 1.11 10.79 4.81
C PRO A 178 2.16 10.96 5.92
N GLY A 179 2.03 10.24 7.04
CA GLY A 179 3.02 10.18 8.12
C GLY A 179 4.39 9.62 7.71
N GLU A 180 4.44 8.68 6.76
CA GLU A 180 5.70 8.09 6.26
C GLU A 180 6.44 8.99 5.24
N ALA A 181 5.87 10.16 4.91
CA ALA A 181 6.54 11.09 4.00
C ALA A 181 7.84 11.61 4.63
N LEU A 182 8.94 11.51 3.90
CA LEU A 182 10.23 12.04 4.34
C LEU A 182 10.24 13.57 4.29
N LEU A 183 10.74 14.17 5.35
CA LEU A 183 10.89 15.61 5.48
C LEU A 183 12.22 16.08 4.87
N GLN A 184 12.15 17.20 4.16
CA GLN A 184 13.33 17.97 3.75
C GLN A 184 13.46 19.27 4.56
N VAL A 185 12.35 19.75 5.14
CA VAL A 185 12.25 21.00 5.90
C VAL A 185 12.06 20.69 7.38
N GLY A 186 12.72 21.45 8.27
CA GLY A 186 12.61 21.26 9.72
C GLY A 186 13.45 20.12 10.30
N VAL A 187 14.06 19.29 9.45
CA VAL A 187 14.91 18.14 9.83
C VAL A 187 15.97 18.49 10.88
N PRO A 188 16.75 19.59 10.76
CA PRO A 188 17.76 19.92 11.78
C PRO A 188 17.14 20.15 13.16
N LYS A 189 16.03 20.90 13.25
CA LYS A 189 15.33 21.18 14.51
C LYS A 189 14.78 19.91 15.16
N VAL A 190 14.12 19.05 14.35
CA VAL A 190 13.58 17.78 14.83
C VAL A 190 14.70 16.88 15.35
N ARG A 191 15.82 16.79 14.62
CA ARG A 191 16.97 15.97 15.02
C ARG A 191 17.61 16.47 16.31
N GLU A 192 17.79 17.78 16.45
CA GLU A 192 18.36 18.39 17.65
C GLU A 192 17.46 18.19 18.87
N ALA A 193 16.14 18.34 18.71
CA ALA A 193 15.17 18.04 19.75
C ALA A 193 15.18 16.55 20.13
N ALA A 194 15.20 15.66 19.13
CA ALA A 194 15.31 14.22 19.33
C ALA A 194 16.59 13.84 20.08
N ALA A 195 17.73 14.47 19.76
CA ALA A 195 19.00 14.22 20.44
C ALA A 195 18.91 14.59 21.93
N ARG A 196 18.38 15.77 22.25
CA ARG A 196 18.16 16.20 23.65
C ARG A 196 17.22 15.26 24.40
N LEU A 197 16.17 14.79 23.74
CA LEU A 197 15.20 13.88 24.33
C LEU A 197 15.74 12.47 24.51
N ALA A 198 16.56 11.97 23.58
CA ALA A 198 17.16 10.64 23.63
C ALA A 198 18.03 10.46 24.88
N ASP A 199 18.77 11.49 25.27
CA ASP A 199 19.64 11.49 26.44
C ASP A 199 18.88 11.38 27.78
N ILE A 200 17.59 11.71 27.80
CA ILE A 200 16.81 11.87 29.02
C ILE A 200 15.61 10.90 29.11
N ALA A 201 14.97 10.57 27.98
CA ALA A 201 13.78 9.70 27.91
C ALA A 201 14.05 8.28 27.37
N GLY A 202 15.19 8.04 26.70
CA GLY A 202 15.67 6.69 26.38
C GLY A 202 14.82 5.85 25.40
N GLY A 203 13.95 6.46 24.60
CA GLY A 203 13.13 5.74 23.60
C GLY A 203 13.92 5.35 22.34
N PRO A 204 13.80 4.11 21.81
CA PRO A 204 14.48 3.68 20.58
C PRO A 204 14.20 4.56 19.36
N SER A 205 12.97 5.09 19.27
CA SER A 205 12.55 5.99 18.19
C SER A 205 13.30 7.33 18.25
N LEU A 206 13.42 7.95 19.42
CA LEU A 206 14.14 9.23 19.58
C LEU A 206 15.64 9.11 19.27
N ALA A 207 16.26 7.99 19.65
CA ALA A 207 17.67 7.70 19.33
C ALA A 207 17.89 7.46 17.83
N TYR A 208 16.90 6.88 17.14
CA TYR A 208 16.92 6.77 15.69
C TYR A 208 16.79 8.16 15.05
N THR A 209 15.77 8.93 15.40
CA THR A 209 15.50 10.25 14.82
C THR A 209 16.67 11.23 15.02
N SER A 210 17.41 11.13 16.13
CA SER A 210 18.58 11.98 16.40
C SER A 210 19.78 11.70 15.50
N THR A 211 19.87 10.51 14.90
CA THR A 211 21.00 10.08 14.07
C THR A 211 20.64 9.83 12.61
N ALA A 212 19.35 9.69 12.29
CA ALA A 212 18.87 9.38 10.96
C ALA A 212 19.18 10.48 9.94
N SER A 213 19.64 10.07 8.76
CA SER A 213 19.90 10.97 7.63
C SER A 213 18.61 11.54 7.01
N GLU A 214 17.53 10.76 7.08
CA GLU A 214 16.19 11.12 6.60
C GLU A 214 15.21 10.91 7.77
N ILE A 215 14.26 11.83 7.94
CA ILE A 215 13.29 11.82 9.05
C ILE A 215 11.89 11.87 8.45
N SER A 216 10.99 11.01 8.90
CA SER A 216 9.59 11.03 8.47
C SER A 216 8.75 12.07 9.22
N ILE A 217 7.54 12.33 8.75
CA ILE A 217 6.59 13.17 9.47
C ILE A 217 6.22 12.51 10.80
N ASP A 218 6.00 11.19 10.83
CA ASP A 218 5.68 10.48 12.07
C ASP A 218 6.79 10.54 13.11
N ASP A 219 8.05 10.41 12.70
CA ASP A 219 9.20 10.63 13.59
C ASP A 219 9.16 12.03 14.22
N SER A 220 8.78 13.04 13.42
CA SER A 220 8.69 14.42 13.87
C SER A 220 7.51 14.66 14.81
N LEU A 221 6.36 14.02 14.53
CA LEU A 221 5.20 14.07 15.43
C LEU A 221 5.48 13.36 16.75
N GLU A 222 6.32 12.32 16.75
CA GLU A 222 6.75 11.63 17.96
C GLU A 222 7.68 12.50 18.82
N VAL A 223 8.56 13.26 18.19
CA VAL A 223 9.37 14.28 18.88
C VAL A 223 8.49 15.36 19.50
N ILE A 224 7.51 15.90 18.73
CA ILE A 224 6.54 16.88 19.26
C ILE A 224 5.80 16.30 20.46
N PHE A 225 5.27 15.08 20.35
CA PHE A 225 4.57 14.40 21.43
C PHE A 225 5.46 14.27 22.67
N SER A 226 6.69 13.79 22.50
CA SER A 226 7.66 13.64 23.60
C SER A 226 8.03 14.98 24.27
N LEU A 227 8.03 16.09 23.53
CA LEU A 227 8.23 17.43 24.08
C LEU A 227 7.07 17.86 24.98
N LEU A 228 5.83 17.47 24.70
CA LEU A 228 4.66 17.88 25.49
C LEU A 228 4.67 17.32 26.91
N TYR A 229 5.34 16.19 27.16
CA TYR A 229 5.52 15.65 28.51
C TYR A 229 6.67 16.31 29.30
N ARG A 230 7.27 17.38 28.76
CA ARG A 230 8.32 18.14 29.42
C ARG A 230 7.76 19.46 29.93
N GLU A 231 8.22 19.85 31.11
CA GLU A 231 7.98 21.19 31.63
C GLU A 231 8.48 22.25 30.61
N GLY A 232 7.58 23.12 30.14
CA GLY A 232 7.87 24.14 29.14
C GLY A 232 8.11 23.63 27.71
N GLY A 233 8.01 22.32 27.45
CA GLY A 233 8.32 21.73 26.16
C GLY A 233 7.36 22.12 25.02
N TYR A 234 6.16 22.60 25.35
CA TYR A 234 5.20 23.10 24.35
C TYR A 234 5.77 24.23 23.48
N ALA A 235 6.69 25.05 24.00
CA ALA A 235 7.24 26.17 23.23
C ALA A 235 8.05 25.66 22.02
N GLU A 236 8.86 24.63 22.26
CA GLU A 236 9.64 23.95 21.22
C GLU A 236 8.75 23.12 20.30
N ALA A 237 7.75 22.42 20.88
CA ALA A 237 6.74 21.68 20.12
C ALA A 237 6.01 22.59 19.10
N ILE A 238 5.64 23.81 19.51
CA ILE A 238 5.01 24.80 18.63
C ILE A 238 5.97 25.27 17.53
N ASP A 239 7.25 25.50 17.84
CA ASP A 239 8.24 25.94 16.84
C ASP A 239 8.49 24.88 15.75
N ILE A 240 8.66 23.62 16.17
CA ILE A 240 8.76 22.49 15.24
C ILE A 240 7.45 22.35 14.46
N GLY A 241 6.31 22.37 15.15
CA GLY A 241 4.99 22.24 14.55
C GLY A 241 4.71 23.31 13.49
N ASN A 242 5.08 24.56 13.72
CA ASN A 242 4.96 25.64 12.73
C ASN A 242 5.83 25.40 11.50
N THR A 243 7.02 24.82 11.68
CA THR A 243 7.90 24.45 10.57
C THR A 243 7.28 23.32 9.73
N LEU A 244 6.58 22.38 10.37
CA LEU A 244 5.89 21.28 9.68
C LEU A 244 4.57 21.71 8.99
N ALA A 245 4.04 22.90 9.28
CA ALA A 245 2.77 23.36 8.73
C ALA A 245 2.77 23.48 7.19
N GLU A 246 3.95 23.68 6.58
CA GLU A 246 4.14 23.78 5.14
C GLU A 246 4.36 22.41 4.45
N THR A 247 4.31 21.34 5.23
CA THR A 247 4.55 19.96 4.77
C THR A 247 3.24 19.16 4.72
N PRO A 248 3.23 17.91 4.18
CA PRO A 248 2.06 17.05 4.24
C PRO A 248 1.51 16.80 5.66
N ALA A 249 2.24 17.13 6.72
CA ALA A 249 1.82 17.00 8.11
C ALA A 249 0.52 17.77 8.39
N ALA A 250 0.30 18.91 7.72
CA ALA A 250 -0.92 19.70 7.85
C ALA A 250 -2.19 18.98 7.36
N ASN A 251 -2.06 17.84 6.68
CA ASN A 251 -3.17 16.97 6.30
C ASN A 251 -3.41 15.82 7.28
N LEU A 252 -2.60 15.69 8.33
CA LEU A 252 -2.76 14.67 9.37
C LEU A 252 -3.56 15.22 10.55
N ALA A 253 -4.61 14.50 10.94
CA ALA A 253 -5.38 14.85 12.14
C ALA A 253 -4.52 14.81 13.42
N ARG A 254 -3.56 13.86 13.50
CA ARG A 254 -2.61 13.74 14.62
C ARG A 254 -1.76 14.99 14.81
N TYR A 255 -1.28 15.58 13.73
CA TYR A 255 -0.53 16.85 13.78
C TYR A 255 -1.35 17.94 14.48
N TRP A 256 -2.58 18.17 14.03
CA TRP A 256 -3.44 19.21 14.61
C TRP A 256 -3.88 18.90 16.04
N TYR A 257 -4.03 17.64 16.41
CA TYR A 257 -4.26 17.24 17.79
C TYR A 257 -3.10 17.61 18.71
N LEU A 258 -1.86 17.29 18.31
CA LEU A 258 -0.66 17.67 19.06
C LEU A 258 -0.49 19.21 19.13
N MET A 259 -0.81 19.92 18.04
CA MET A 259 -0.80 21.39 18.06
C MET A 259 -1.87 21.96 19.01
N ALA A 260 -3.05 21.34 19.11
CA ALA A 260 -4.07 21.77 20.05
C ALA A 260 -3.58 21.62 21.50
N ALA A 261 -2.99 20.47 21.84
CA ALA A 261 -2.37 20.22 23.13
C ALA A 261 -1.26 21.23 23.45
N ALA A 262 -0.32 21.46 22.52
CA ALA A 262 0.78 22.40 22.70
C ALA A 262 0.30 23.84 22.97
N TYR A 263 -0.71 24.32 22.20
CA TYR A 263 -1.30 25.63 22.45
C TYR A 263 -2.15 25.67 23.73
N GLY A 264 -2.68 24.52 24.17
CA GLY A 264 -3.38 24.34 25.43
C GLY A 264 -2.46 24.56 26.63
N GLN A 265 -1.33 23.85 26.67
CA GLN A 265 -0.28 24.06 27.68
C GLN A 265 0.18 25.52 27.71
N LYS A 266 0.42 26.12 26.53
CA LYS A 266 0.76 27.55 26.43
C LYS A 266 -0.32 28.46 27.03
N HIS A 267 -1.59 28.17 26.76
CA HIS A 267 -2.70 28.95 27.31
C HIS A 267 -2.71 28.86 28.85
N HIS A 268 -2.52 27.66 29.38
CA HIS A 268 -2.48 27.43 30.82
C HIS A 268 -1.33 28.17 31.50
N GLU A 269 -0.11 28.12 30.93
CA GLU A 269 1.02 28.86 31.49
C GLU A 269 0.80 30.38 31.44
N LEU A 270 0.25 30.91 30.34
CA LEU A 270 -0.10 32.33 30.24
C LEU A 270 -1.14 32.75 31.30
N LEU A 271 -2.07 31.84 31.65
CA LEU A 271 -3.08 32.09 32.67
C LEU A 271 -2.46 32.16 34.06
N ILE A 272 -1.56 31.23 34.39
CA ILE A 272 -0.81 31.24 35.65
C ILE A 272 0.11 32.48 35.75
N ALA A 273 0.76 32.85 34.65
CA ALA A 273 1.66 34.00 34.58
C ALA A 273 0.95 35.36 34.62
N GLY A 274 -0.38 35.40 34.60
CA GLY A 274 -1.14 36.65 34.58
C GLY A 274 -0.96 37.45 33.30
N ALA A 275 -0.80 36.78 32.16
CA ALA A 275 -0.59 37.40 30.86
C ALA A 275 -1.75 38.29 30.42
N THR A 276 -1.52 39.13 29.41
CA THR A 276 -2.56 40.05 28.94
C THR A 276 -3.74 39.32 28.32
N THR A 277 -4.94 39.92 28.37
CA THR A 277 -6.13 39.37 27.71
C THR A 277 -5.91 39.10 26.22
N ARG A 278 -5.00 39.87 25.58
CA ARG A 278 -4.65 39.68 24.16
C ARG A 278 -3.90 38.37 23.94
N GLU A 279 -2.89 38.07 24.76
CA GLU A 279 -2.06 36.86 24.66
C GLU A 279 -2.88 35.61 24.95
N LEU A 280 -3.69 35.63 26.01
CA LEU A 280 -4.63 34.54 26.33
C LEU A 280 -5.59 34.27 25.17
N ARG A 281 -6.16 35.33 24.59
CA ARG A 281 -7.06 35.19 23.43
C ARG A 281 -6.36 34.61 22.20
N GLN A 282 -5.09 34.95 21.97
CA GLN A 282 -4.33 34.40 20.86
C GLN A 282 -4.07 32.90 21.04
N ALA A 283 -3.63 32.48 22.24
CA ALA A 283 -3.43 31.06 22.56
C ALA A 283 -4.76 30.28 22.46
N ARG A 284 -5.85 30.82 23.03
CA ARG A 284 -7.19 30.25 22.92
C ARG A 284 -7.61 30.02 21.47
N ASN A 285 -7.44 31.03 20.62
CA ASN A 285 -7.81 30.93 19.21
C ASN A 285 -6.97 29.88 18.47
N ALA A 286 -5.70 29.71 18.83
CA ALA A 286 -4.83 28.69 18.25
C ALA A 286 -5.31 27.28 18.61
N VAL A 287 -5.68 27.03 19.88
CA VAL A 287 -6.29 25.77 20.32
C VAL A 287 -7.55 25.45 19.52
N LEU A 288 -8.47 26.41 19.41
CA LEU A 288 -9.74 26.21 18.70
C LEU A 288 -9.53 25.95 17.21
N SER A 289 -8.58 26.65 16.58
CA SER A 289 -8.22 26.43 15.17
C SER A 289 -7.68 25.01 14.96
N ALA A 290 -6.74 24.58 15.82
CA ALA A 290 -6.13 23.26 15.74
C ALA A 290 -7.14 22.14 16.02
N ALA A 291 -7.94 22.25 17.09
CA ALA A 291 -8.99 21.30 17.43
C ALA A 291 -10.01 21.13 16.29
N ARG A 292 -10.46 22.25 15.71
CA ARG A 292 -11.40 22.24 14.56
C ARG A 292 -10.79 21.51 13.36
N ARG A 293 -9.51 21.76 13.08
CA ARG A 293 -8.82 21.15 11.94
C ARG A 293 -8.59 19.66 12.15
N ALA A 294 -8.23 19.23 13.37
CA ALA A 294 -8.10 17.81 13.72
C ALA A 294 -9.41 17.05 13.48
N VAL A 295 -10.54 17.59 13.97
CA VAL A 295 -11.87 16.98 13.80
C VAL A 295 -12.34 16.97 12.34
N GLN A 296 -12.06 18.03 11.57
CA GLN A 296 -12.38 18.08 10.14
C GLN A 296 -11.66 16.99 9.34
N LEU A 297 -10.41 16.70 9.67
CA LEU A 297 -9.62 15.67 9.00
C LEU A 297 -10.02 14.26 9.48
N ASN A 298 -10.32 14.10 10.77
CA ASN A 298 -10.80 12.84 11.33
C ASN A 298 -11.73 13.07 12.52
N HIS A 299 -13.00 12.72 12.36
CA HIS A 299 -14.04 12.94 13.36
C HIS A 299 -13.79 12.20 14.69
N ASN A 300 -12.99 11.13 14.69
CA ASN A 300 -12.68 10.37 15.91
C ASN A 300 -11.86 11.17 16.92
N TYR A 301 -11.22 12.27 16.50
CA TYR A 301 -10.47 13.15 17.40
C TYR A 301 -11.36 13.97 18.33
N LYS A 302 -12.68 14.03 18.11
CA LYS A 302 -13.63 14.64 19.06
C LYS A 302 -13.47 14.08 20.47
N PHE A 303 -13.46 12.76 20.57
CA PHE A 303 -13.35 12.06 21.84
C PHE A 303 -11.97 12.28 22.49
N ARG A 304 -10.88 12.14 21.71
CA ARG A 304 -9.51 12.35 22.22
C ARG A 304 -9.27 13.78 22.71
N LEU A 305 -9.77 14.78 22.00
CA LEU A 305 -9.67 16.18 22.42
C LEU A 305 -10.49 16.46 23.69
N LEU A 306 -11.60 15.75 23.89
CA LEU A 306 -12.40 15.85 25.10
C LEU A 306 -11.68 15.24 26.30
N GLU A 307 -10.97 14.13 26.13
CA GLU A 307 -10.16 13.49 27.18
C GLU A 307 -9.07 14.42 27.72
N LEU A 308 -8.47 15.26 26.87
CA LEU A 308 -7.46 16.25 27.27
C LEU A 308 -8.01 17.37 28.16
N THR A 309 -9.34 17.49 28.30
CA THR A 309 -9.96 18.54 29.14
C THR A 309 -10.17 18.11 30.59
N ASP A 310 -9.94 16.83 30.89
CA ASP A 310 -10.09 16.31 32.25
C ASP A 310 -8.86 16.68 33.08
N PRO A 311 -8.98 17.53 34.12
CA PRO A 311 -7.84 17.95 34.94
C PRO A 311 -7.23 16.80 35.75
N GLU A 312 -7.97 15.71 35.97
CA GLU A 312 -7.52 14.53 36.72
C GLU A 312 -6.74 13.54 35.85
N ASN A 313 -6.69 13.76 34.53
CA ASN A 313 -5.93 12.93 33.60
C ASN A 313 -4.46 13.38 33.57
N ASP A 314 -3.54 12.43 33.34
CA ASP A 314 -2.12 12.74 33.18
C ASP A 314 -1.91 13.62 31.93
N ASP A 315 -2.71 13.38 30.88
CA ASP A 315 -2.79 14.23 29.68
C ASP A 315 -3.94 15.23 29.82
N ASN A 316 -3.70 16.34 30.53
CA ASN A 316 -4.69 17.39 30.78
C ASN A 316 -4.40 18.72 30.04
N ASP A 317 -3.73 18.63 28.90
CA ASP A 317 -3.25 19.78 28.11
C ASP A 317 -4.33 20.80 27.74
N LEU A 318 -5.61 20.40 27.73
CA LEU A 318 -6.76 21.22 27.39
C LEU A 318 -7.69 21.47 28.59
N GLN A 319 -7.24 21.28 29.84
CA GLN A 319 -8.05 21.45 31.05
C GLN A 319 -8.79 22.79 31.12
N ASP A 320 -8.15 23.88 30.67
CA ASP A 320 -8.75 25.22 30.65
C ASP A 320 -9.98 25.32 29.73
N PHE A 321 -10.14 24.37 28.80
CA PHE A 321 -11.18 24.38 27.77
C PHE A 321 -12.37 23.48 28.12
N ALA A 322 -12.37 22.81 29.28
CA ALA A 322 -13.47 21.96 29.74
C ALA A 322 -14.83 22.68 29.71
N SER A 323 -14.86 23.97 30.05
CA SER A 323 -16.07 24.80 30.05
C SER A 323 -16.16 25.78 28.87
N ASP A 324 -15.21 25.75 27.92
CA ASP A 324 -15.21 26.67 26.79
C ASP A 324 -16.32 26.31 25.78
N LYS A 325 -17.30 27.21 25.61
CA LYS A 325 -18.49 26.96 24.78
C LYS A 325 -18.15 26.66 23.32
N GLU A 326 -17.13 27.32 22.77
CA GLU A 326 -16.75 27.15 21.37
C GLU A 326 -15.98 25.85 21.17
N PHE A 327 -15.11 25.51 22.11
CA PHE A 327 -14.43 24.21 22.12
C PHE A 327 -15.43 23.06 22.23
N GLN A 328 -16.40 23.17 23.14
CA GLN A 328 -17.46 22.19 23.33
C GLN A 328 -18.30 21.96 22.06
N GLN A 329 -18.48 22.97 21.20
CA GLN A 329 -19.14 22.80 19.89
C GLN A 329 -18.30 22.03 18.87
N ILE A 330 -16.98 21.99 19.03
CA ILE A 330 -16.08 21.25 18.15
C ILE A 330 -16.09 19.76 18.52
N VAL A 331 -16.08 19.44 19.83
CA VAL A 331 -15.91 18.07 20.35
C VAL A 331 -17.21 17.33 20.66
N LYS A 332 -18.35 18.00 20.79
CA LYS A 332 -19.68 17.37 20.87
C LYS A 332 -20.28 17.15 19.49
#